data_AF-A0A943C2X4-F1
#
_entry.id   AF-A0A943C2X4-F1
#
_cell.length_a   1.000
_cell.length_b   1.000
_cell.length_c   1.000
_cell.angle_alpha   90.00
_cell.angle_beta   90.00
_cell.angle_gamma   90.00
#
_symmetry.space_group_name_H-M   'P 1'
#
loop_
_entity.id
_entity.type
_entity.pdbx_description
1 polymer ?
#
loop_
_entity_poly.entity_id
_entity_poly.type
_entity_poly.pdbx_seq_one_letter_code
_entity_poly.pdbx_strand_id
1 'polypeptide(L)' 'MERIISNKVRCKKCGEIIKSKNRHDFITCKCGAVSVDGDHDYLKRSGDYED' A
#
# COMPACT_ATOMS: atom_id res chain seq x y z
N MET A 1 11.75 6.83 18.74
CA MET A 1 10.64 7.16 17.82
C MET A 1 10.72 6.21 16.64
N GLU A 2 9.79 5.28 16.53
CA GLU A 2 9.63 4.43 15.35
C GLU A 2 9.13 5.30 14.20
N ARG A 3 9.77 5.18 13.03
CA ARG A 3 9.38 5.88 11.81
C ARG A 3 9.08 4.85 10.74
N ILE A 4 8.06 5.11 9.95
CA ILE A 4 7.79 4.28 8.78
C ILE A 4 8.95 4.51 7.80
N ILE A 5 9.66 3.45 7.42
CA ILE A 5 10.80 3.53 6.47
C ILE A 5 10.31 3.34 5.04
N SER A 6 9.29 2.50 4.84
CA SER A 6 8.65 2.32 3.55
C SER A 6 7.24 1.77 3.71
N ASN A 7 6.26 2.41 3.08
CA ASN A 7 4.92 1.85 2.97
C ASN A 7 4.72 1.16 1.62
N LYS A 8 4.87 -0.17 1.61
CA LYS A 8 4.68 -1.01 0.43
C LYS A 8 3.85 -2.24 0.76
N VAL A 9 3.10 -2.74 -0.21
CA VAL A 9 2.32 -3.98 -0.11
C VAL A 9 2.49 -4.80 -1.38
N ARG A 10 2.54 -6.12 -1.21
CA ARG A 10 2.46 -7.08 -2.32
C ARG A 10 1.04 -7.61 -2.37
N CYS A 11 0.37 -7.42 -3.50
CA CYS A 11 -0.92 -8.02 -3.74
C CYS A 11 -0.77 -9.53 -3.92
N LYS A 12 -1.58 -10.32 -3.18
CA LYS A 12 -1.59 -11.78 -3.34
C LYS A 12 -2.33 -12.24 -4.59
N LYS A 13 -3.29 -11.45 -5.06
CA LYS A 13 -4.11 -11.73 -6.25
C LYS A 13 -3.34 -11.57 -7.56
N CYS A 14 -2.66 -10.42 -7.72
CA CYS A 14 -1.96 -10.04 -8.96
C CYS A 14 -0.44 -10.21 -8.88
N GLY A 15 0.12 -10.44 -7.68
CA GLY A 15 1.56 -10.48 -7.41
C GLY A 15 2.27 -9.12 -7.45
N GLU A 16 1.57 -8.04 -7.83
CA GLU A 16 2.16 -6.71 -7.95
C GLU A 16 2.56 -6.11 -6.61
N ILE A 17 3.67 -5.37 -6.60
CA ILE A 17 4.14 -4.64 -5.43
C ILE A 17 3.91 -3.15 -5.68
N ILE A 18 3.07 -2.54 -4.86
CA ILE A 18 2.81 -1.10 -4.88
C ILE A 18 3.45 -0.43 -3.65
N LYS A 19 3.91 0.81 -3.80
CA LYS A 19 4.57 1.59 -2.73
C LYS A 19 4.11 3.04 -2.77
N SER A 20 3.57 3.53 -1.67
CA SER A 20 3.27 4.96 -1.46
C SER A 20 4.59 5.72 -1.25
N LYS A 21 4.79 6.82 -2.00
CA LYS A 21 6.01 7.66 -1.96
C LYS A 21 5.80 9.06 -1.40
N ASN A 22 4.55 9.53 -1.37
CA ASN A 22 4.20 10.83 -0.78
C ASN A 22 3.02 10.65 0.20
N ARG A 23 2.83 11.62 1.09
CA ARG A 23 1.77 11.66 2.11
C ARG A 23 0.35 11.43 1.56
N HIS A 24 0.09 11.86 0.33
CA HIS A 24 -1.18 11.72 -0.37
C HIS A 24 -1.04 10.92 -1.66
N ASP A 25 -0.22 9.86 -1.61
CA ASP A 25 0.07 8.98 -2.74
C ASP A 25 -0.75 7.70 -2.60
N PHE A 26 -2.02 7.79 -3.00
CA PHE A 26 -2.96 6.68 -3.00
C PHE A 26 -2.75 5.82 -4.25
N ILE A 27 -1.99 4.74 -4.10
CA ILE A 27 -1.69 3.79 -5.18
C ILE A 27 -2.55 2.55 -5.01
N THR A 28 -3.09 2.03 -6.11
CA THR A 28 -3.88 0.79 -6.17
C THR A 28 -3.20 -0.23 -7.10
N CYS A 29 -3.19 -1.54 -6.78
CA CYS A 29 -2.68 -2.57 -7.71
C CYS A 29 -3.48 -2.47 -9.02
N LYS A 30 -2.84 -2.78 -10.14
CA LYS A 30 -3.45 -2.94 -11.47
C LYS A 30 -4.71 -3.81 -11.51
N CYS A 31 -4.86 -4.75 -10.59
CA CYS A 31 -6.06 -5.61 -10.48
C CYS A 31 -7.16 -5.04 -9.57
N GLY A 32 -6.92 -3.90 -8.92
CA GLY A 32 -7.87 -3.28 -7.99
C GLY A 32 -7.96 -3.92 -6.60
N ALA A 33 -7.32 -5.07 -6.36
CA ALA A 33 -7.55 -5.83 -5.12
C ALA A 33 -6.92 -5.21 -3.85
N VAL A 34 -5.86 -4.41 -3.98
CA VAL A 34 -5.20 -3.77 -2.83
C VAL A 34 -4.75 -2.35 -3.15
N SER A 35 -4.74 -1.49 -2.14
CA SER A 35 -4.28 -0.10 -2.22
C SER A 35 -3.39 0.27 -1.02
N VAL A 36 -2.51 1.25 -1.20
CA VAL A 36 -1.59 1.76 -0.17
C VAL A 36 -1.55 3.29 -0.20
N ASP A 37 -1.46 3.91 0.98
CA ASP A 37 -1.43 5.37 1.15
C ASP A 37 -0.71 5.78 2.44
N GLY A 38 -0.14 6.99 2.45
CA GLY A 38 0.45 7.62 3.64
C GLY A 38 1.97 7.57 3.78
N ASP A 39 2.72 7.10 2.78
CA ASP A 39 4.19 7.11 2.72
C ASP A 39 4.91 6.89 4.08
N HIS A 40 5.51 7.93 4.67
CA HIS A 40 6.18 7.89 5.97
C HIS A 40 5.36 8.49 7.12
N ASP A 41 4.24 9.15 6.81
CA ASP A 41 3.34 9.78 7.78
C ASP A 41 2.46 8.74 8.50
N TYR A 42 1.85 7.81 7.73
CA TYR A 42 0.96 6.78 8.27
C TYR A 42 0.89 5.54 7.38
N LEU A 43 0.47 4.41 7.97
CA LEU A 43 0.24 3.16 7.24
C LEU A 43 -1.25 2.99 6.98
N LYS A 44 -1.70 3.30 5.76
CA LYS A 44 -3.03 2.94 5.28
C LYS A 44 -2.92 1.92 4.16
N ARG A 45 -3.57 0.78 4.34
CA ARG A 45 -3.66 -0.31 3.35
C ARG A 45 -5.10 -0.78 3.28
N SER A 46 -5.62 -0.91 2.08
CA SER A 46 -6.97 -1.43 1.82
C SER A 46 -6.85 -2.66 0.94
N GLY A 47 -7.73 -3.62 1.16
CA GLY A 47 -7.82 -4.84 0.39
C GLY A 47 -8.92 -5.74 0.94
N ASP A 48 -9.20 -6.82 0.23
CA ASP A 48 -10.14 -7.83 0.69
C ASP A 48 -9.50 -8.68 1.81
N TYR A 49 -10.31 -9.14 2.77
CA TYR A 49 -9.83 -10.01 3.85
C TYR A 49 -9.58 -11.44 3.36
N GLU A 50 -10.31 -11.86 2.32
CA GLU A 50 -10.24 -13.19 1.73
C GLU A 50 -9.04 -13.36 0.78
N ASP A 51 -8.38 -12.26 0.39
CA ASP A 51 -7.14 -12.23 -0.41
C ASP A 51 -5.88 -12.34 0.49
#